data_AF-A0A151N1D9-F1
#
_entry.id   AF-A0A151N1D9-F1
#
_cell.length_a   1.000
_cell.length_b   1.000
_cell.length_c   1.000
_cell.angle_alpha   90.00
_cell.angle_beta   90.00
_cell.angle_gamma   90.00
#
_symmetry.space_group_name_H-M   'P 1'
#
loop_
_entity.id
_entity.type
_entity.pdbx_description
1 polymer ?
#
loop_
_entity_poly.entity_id
_entity_poly.type
_entity_poly.pdbx_seq_one_letter_code
_entity_poly.pdbx_strand_id
1 'polypeptide(L)'
;MPMTTAYVLGQNLQALTQILGSQQQMLDRQQDCLQHSLASFKMPKMMRDDDPEAYIEAFERHAFMTGLNQEYWASQLGALVVGKAQAAYWALPRDEARDYARVKQVILYQLEISPDHYRRLFRTKKGPGERCP
;
A
#
# COMPACT_ATOMS: atom_id res chain seq x y z
N MET A 1 -2.12 -3.83 51.94
CA MET A 1 -0.97 -4.72 51.71
C MET A 1 -0.21 -4.18 50.50
N PRO A 2 1.06 -3.75 50.63
CA PRO A 2 1.82 -3.26 49.49
C PRO A 2 2.18 -4.45 48.57
N MET A 3 1.90 -4.33 47.28
CA MET A 3 2.33 -5.30 46.27
C MET A 3 3.85 -5.39 46.29
N THR A 4 4.40 -6.60 46.45
CA THR A 4 5.84 -6.83 46.46
C THR A 4 6.43 -6.61 45.06
N THR A 5 7.64 -6.04 45.01
CA THR A 5 8.35 -5.69 43.76
C THR A 5 8.50 -6.88 42.80
N ALA A 6 8.60 -8.10 43.34
CA ALA A 6 8.66 -9.34 42.58
C ALA A 6 7.38 -9.63 41.77
N TYR A 7 6.21 -9.29 42.32
CA TYR A 7 4.93 -9.49 41.63
C TYR A 7 4.78 -8.55 40.42
N VAL A 8 5.19 -7.29 40.59
CA VAL A 8 5.18 -6.29 39.51
C VAL A 8 6.12 -6.71 38.37
N LEU A 9 7.30 -7.24 38.70
CA LEU A 9 8.24 -7.76 37.69
C LEU A 9 7.66 -8.96 36.93
N GLY A 10 6.97 -9.87 37.61
CA GLY A 10 6.30 -11.00 36.97
C GLY A 10 5.19 -10.56 36.00
N GLN A 11 4.38 -9.57 36.39
CA GLN A 11 3.34 -9.01 35.51
C GLN A 11 3.93 -8.32 34.28
N ASN A 12 5.01 -7.57 34.44
CA ASN A 12 5.67 -6.90 33.32
C ASN A 12 6.25 -7.91 32.32
N LEU A 13 6.89 -8.97 32.81
CA LEU A 13 7.42 -10.03 31.95
C LEU A 13 6.28 -10.68 31.13
N GLN A 14 5.17 -11.01 31.78
CA GLN A 14 4.00 -11.59 31.13
C GLN A 14 3.39 -10.64 30.08
N ALA A 15 3.29 -9.35 30.40
CA ALA A 15 2.79 -8.35 29.45
C ALA A 15 3.68 -8.25 28.22
N LEU A 16 5.01 -8.26 28.38
CA LEU A 16 5.96 -8.24 27.27
C LEU A 16 5.85 -9.50 26.39
N THR A 17 5.67 -10.68 26.99
CA THR A 17 5.46 -11.92 26.22
C THR A 17 4.16 -11.87 25.41
N GLN A 18 3.08 -11.33 25.98
CA GLN A 18 1.81 -11.15 25.28
C GLN A 18 1.95 -10.16 24.12
N ILE A 19 2.64 -9.04 24.34
CA ILE A 19 2.89 -8.02 23.31
C ILE A 19 3.72 -8.62 22.16
N LEU A 20 4.78 -9.36 22.47
CA LEU A 20 5.64 -9.96 21.45
C LEU A 20 4.89 -11.04 20.65
N GLY A 21 4.13 -11.91 21.31
CA GLY A 21 3.30 -12.92 20.64
C GLY A 21 2.23 -12.30 19.74
N SER A 22 1.57 -11.24 20.21
CA SER A 22 0.58 -10.49 19.42
C SER A 22 1.22 -9.84 18.18
N GLN A 23 2.43 -9.30 18.30
CA GLN A 23 3.16 -8.73 17.16
C GLN A 23 3.55 -9.80 16.14
N GLN A 24 4.02 -10.97 16.59
CA GLN A 24 4.40 -12.07 15.69
C GLN A 24 3.19 -12.61 14.93
N GLN A 25 2.10 -12.94 15.63
CA GLN A 25 0.87 -13.42 15.00
C GLN A 25 0.32 -12.42 13.96
N MET A 26 0.49 -11.12 14.22
CA MET A 26 0.07 -10.06 13.32
C MET A 26 0.95 -9.94 12.06
N LEU A 27 2.26 -10.20 12.18
CA LEU A 27 3.19 -10.30 11.05
C LEU A 27 2.88 -11.53 10.20
N ASP A 28 2.63 -12.68 10.82
CA ASP A 28 2.30 -13.92 10.12
C ASP A 28 1.00 -13.76 9.33
N ARG A 29 -0.04 -13.18 9.93
CA ARG A 29 -1.31 -12.90 9.26
C ARG A 29 -1.15 -11.93 8.07
N GLN A 30 -0.14 -11.06 8.11
CA GLN A 30 0.19 -10.18 6.98
C GLN A 30 0.85 -10.97 5.84
N GLN A 31 1.76 -11.87 6.17
CA GLN A 31 2.40 -12.75 5.18
C GLN A 31 1.36 -13.68 4.55
N ASP A 32 0.44 -14.25 5.32
CA ASP A 32 -0.64 -15.10 4.81
C ASP A 32 -1.52 -14.34 3.81
N CYS A 33 -1.90 -13.11 4.12
CA CYS A 33 -2.68 -12.27 3.21
C CYS A 33 -1.94 -11.99 1.88
N LEU A 34 -0.62 -11.79 1.94
CA LEU A 34 0.22 -11.64 0.75
C LEU A 34 0.33 -12.96 -0.04
N GLN A 35 0.46 -14.09 0.65
CA GLN A 35 0.57 -15.42 0.03
C GLN A 35 -0.72 -15.85 -0.67
N HIS A 36 -1.88 -15.68 -0.03
CA HIS A 36 -3.18 -16.01 -0.62
C HIS A 36 -3.52 -15.13 -1.82
N SER A 37 -3.07 -13.88 -1.79
CA SER A 37 -3.09 -12.96 -2.92
C SER A 37 -2.31 -13.56 -4.11
N LEU A 38 -1.02 -13.83 -3.95
CA LEU A 38 -0.15 -14.24 -5.07
C LEU A 38 -0.54 -15.56 -5.77
N ALA A 39 -1.26 -16.45 -5.10
CA ALA A 39 -1.52 -17.80 -5.60
C ALA A 39 -2.48 -17.88 -6.81
N SER A 40 -3.28 -16.85 -7.11
CA SER A 40 -4.28 -16.89 -8.19
C SER A 40 -4.25 -15.70 -9.16
N PHE A 41 -3.66 -14.57 -8.77
CA PHE A 41 -3.60 -13.35 -9.59
C PHE A 41 -2.24 -13.23 -10.29
N LYS A 42 -2.20 -13.52 -11.61
CA LYS A 42 -0.95 -13.56 -12.39
C LYS A 42 -0.78 -12.29 -13.24
N MET A 43 -0.36 -11.22 -12.59
CA MET A 43 0.07 -9.99 -13.26
C MET A 43 1.59 -9.81 -13.14
N PRO A 44 2.30 -9.36 -14.20
CA PRO A 44 3.72 -9.01 -14.10
C PRO A 44 3.96 -7.93 -13.06
N LYS A 45 5.05 -8.05 -12.30
CA LYS A 45 5.47 -7.04 -11.34
C LYS A 45 5.82 -5.73 -12.07
N MET A 46 5.50 -4.59 -11.45
CA MET A 46 5.86 -3.27 -11.97
C MET A 46 7.38 -3.14 -12.15
N MET A 47 7.82 -2.56 -13.26
CA MET A 47 9.21 -2.20 -13.50
C MET A 47 9.49 -0.78 -12.98
N ARG A 48 10.78 -0.45 -12.80
CA ARG A 48 11.17 0.88 -12.28
C ARG A 48 10.81 2.03 -13.22
N ASP A 49 10.76 1.74 -14.52
CA ASP A 49 10.50 2.72 -15.57
C ASP A 49 9.04 2.74 -16.03
N ASP A 50 8.17 1.90 -15.44
CA ASP A 50 6.75 1.88 -15.74
C ASP A 50 6.06 3.13 -15.21
N ASP A 51 5.08 3.64 -15.95
CA ASP A 51 4.19 4.68 -15.47
C ASP A 51 3.24 4.10 -14.40
N PRO A 52 3.25 4.64 -13.16
CA PRO A 52 2.44 4.07 -12.08
C PRO A 52 0.94 4.17 -12.28
N GLU A 53 0.47 5.25 -12.94
CA GLU A 53 -0.96 5.45 -13.19
C GLU A 53 -1.48 4.42 -14.19
N ALA A 54 -0.78 4.25 -15.31
CA ALA A 54 -1.07 3.22 -16.31
C ALA A 54 -0.97 1.81 -15.74
N TYR A 55 0.02 1.55 -14.87
CA TYR A 55 0.17 0.25 -14.22
C TYR A 55 -1.02 -0.06 -13.29
N ILE A 56 -1.44 0.90 -12.47
CA ILE A 56 -2.61 0.74 -11.58
C ILE A 56 -3.89 0.53 -12.42
N GLU A 57 -4.07 1.26 -13.53
CA GLU A 57 -5.23 1.05 -14.40
C GLU A 57 -5.23 -0.36 -15.02
N ALA A 58 -4.07 -0.84 -15.49
CA ALA A 58 -3.92 -2.19 -16.00
C ALA A 58 -4.23 -3.25 -14.92
N PHE A 59 -3.80 -2.99 -13.69
CA PHE A 59 -4.12 -3.82 -12.53
C PHE A 59 -5.63 -3.91 -12.28
N GLU A 60 -6.33 -2.78 -12.24
CA GLU A 60 -7.79 -2.73 -12.01
C GLU A 60 -8.54 -3.51 -13.09
N ARG A 61 -8.16 -3.33 -14.36
CA ARG A 61 -8.74 -4.07 -15.48
C ARG A 61 -8.47 -5.57 -15.34
N HIS A 62 -7.26 -5.96 -14.97
CA HIS A 62 -6.92 -7.37 -14.79
C HIS A 62 -7.69 -8.00 -13.62
N ALA A 63 -7.73 -7.32 -12.46
CA ALA A 63 -8.48 -7.73 -11.28
C ALA A 63 -9.96 -7.93 -11.56
N PHE A 64 -10.55 -7.02 -12.35
CA PHE A 64 -11.93 -7.15 -12.82
C PHE A 64 -12.11 -8.38 -13.73
N MET A 65 -11.24 -8.55 -14.73
CA MET A 65 -11.33 -9.68 -15.67
C MET A 65 -11.12 -11.05 -15.02
N THR A 66 -10.27 -11.14 -14.01
CA THR A 66 -10.01 -12.41 -13.29
C THR A 66 -10.98 -12.67 -12.14
N GLY A 67 -11.90 -11.74 -11.86
CA GLY A 67 -12.83 -11.86 -10.74
C GLY A 67 -12.14 -11.82 -9.37
N LEU A 68 -11.03 -11.09 -9.24
CA LEU A 68 -10.33 -10.95 -7.97
C LEU A 68 -11.23 -10.20 -6.98
N ASN A 69 -11.49 -10.79 -5.81
CA ASN A 69 -12.28 -10.12 -4.77
C ASN A 69 -11.58 -8.82 -4.32
N GLN A 70 -12.34 -7.73 -4.25
CA GLN A 70 -11.87 -6.39 -3.93
C GLN A 70 -11.12 -6.31 -2.59
N GLU A 71 -11.44 -7.20 -1.64
CA GLU A 71 -10.73 -7.30 -0.35
C GLU A 71 -9.23 -7.62 -0.48
N TYR A 72 -8.81 -8.23 -1.60
CA TYR A 72 -7.41 -8.55 -1.87
C TYR A 72 -6.71 -7.53 -2.77
N TRP A 73 -7.43 -6.55 -3.33
CA TRP A 73 -6.82 -5.64 -4.31
C TRP A 73 -5.66 -4.84 -3.71
N ALA A 74 -5.81 -4.38 -2.46
CA ALA A 74 -4.79 -3.62 -1.76
C ALA A 74 -3.51 -4.44 -1.53
N SER A 75 -3.64 -5.69 -1.07
CA SER A 75 -2.49 -6.57 -0.79
C SER A 75 -1.80 -7.02 -2.07
N GLN A 76 -2.55 -7.28 -3.14
CA GLN A 76 -2.03 -7.61 -4.46
C GLN A 76 -1.22 -6.47 -5.06
N LEU A 77 -1.82 -5.28 -5.08
CA LEU A 77 -1.14 -4.10 -5.61
C LEU A 77 0.16 -3.85 -4.83
N GLY A 78 0.12 -3.91 -3.50
CA GLY A 78 1.30 -3.76 -2.65
C GLY A 78 2.44 -4.77 -2.93
N ALA A 79 2.09 -6.01 -3.31
CA ALA A 79 3.07 -7.03 -3.69
C ALA A 79 3.69 -6.80 -5.09
N LEU A 80 2.92 -6.18 -5.99
CA LEU A 80 3.24 -5.99 -7.39
C LEU A 80 3.96 -4.67 -7.69
N VAL A 81 3.73 -3.63 -6.90
CA VAL A 81 4.44 -2.35 -7.06
C VAL A 81 5.90 -2.44 -6.57
N VAL A 82 6.75 -1.56 -7.08
CA VAL A 82 8.18 -1.48 -6.73
C VAL A 82 8.61 -0.06 -6.39
N GLY A 83 9.80 0.08 -5.80
CA GLY A 83 10.43 1.38 -5.60
C GLY A 83 9.61 2.34 -4.72
N LYS A 84 9.40 3.57 -5.19
CA LYS A 84 8.66 4.61 -4.46
C LYS A 84 7.20 4.22 -4.18
N ALA A 85 6.55 3.55 -5.14
CA ALA A 85 5.17 3.05 -4.99
C ALA A 85 5.07 2.02 -3.86
N GLN A 86 6.04 1.10 -3.82
CA GLN A 86 6.13 0.11 -2.76
C GLN A 86 6.41 0.74 -1.40
N ALA A 87 7.36 1.68 -1.33
CA ALA A 87 7.64 2.41 -0.09
C ALA A 87 6.41 3.17 0.43
N ALA A 88 5.61 3.76 -0.46
CA ALA A 88 4.36 4.42 -0.12
C ALA A 88 3.32 3.46 0.49
N TYR A 89 3.18 2.26 -0.08
CA TYR A 89 2.33 1.20 0.47
C TYR A 89 2.79 0.79 1.89
N TRP A 90 4.09 0.54 2.09
CA TRP A 90 4.62 0.13 3.40
C TRP A 90 4.57 1.23 4.47
N ALA A 91 4.50 2.50 4.06
CA ALA A 91 4.36 3.63 4.98
C ALA A 91 2.93 3.81 5.52
N LEU A 92 1.93 3.16 4.91
CA LEU A 92 0.54 3.25 5.36
C LEU A 92 0.33 2.53 6.69
N PRO A 93 -0.50 3.09 7.60
CA PRO A 93 -1.03 2.34 8.73
C PRO A 93 -1.73 1.06 8.26
N ARG A 94 -1.61 -0.01 9.03
CA ARG A 94 -2.12 -1.34 8.67
C ARG A 94 -3.61 -1.36 8.34
N ASP A 95 -4.40 -0.55 9.04
CA ASP A 95 -5.85 -0.46 8.81
C ASP A 95 -6.17 0.21 7.46
N GLU A 96 -5.35 1.19 7.07
CA GLU A 96 -5.44 1.86 5.77
C GLU A 96 -4.87 0.99 4.63
N ALA A 97 -3.87 0.15 4.89
CA ALA A 97 -3.25 -0.73 3.90
C ALA A 97 -4.17 -1.86 3.39
N ARG A 98 -5.34 -2.04 4.01
CA ARG A 98 -6.42 -2.94 3.54
C ARG A 98 -7.41 -2.25 2.62
N ASP A 99 -7.49 -0.93 2.67
CA ASP A 99 -8.37 -0.14 1.82
C ASP A 99 -7.67 0.16 0.50
N TYR A 100 -8.15 -0.47 -0.57
CA TYR A 100 -7.61 -0.28 -1.90
C TYR A 100 -7.66 1.18 -2.37
N ALA A 101 -8.75 1.90 -2.09
CA ALA A 101 -8.88 3.29 -2.51
C ALA A 101 -7.82 4.16 -1.81
N ARG A 102 -7.58 3.89 -0.54
CA ARG A 102 -6.54 4.57 0.24
C ARG A 102 -5.14 4.25 -0.25
N VAL A 103 -4.86 2.98 -0.52
CA VAL A 103 -3.58 2.53 -1.09
C VAL A 103 -3.31 3.21 -2.43
N LYS A 104 -4.27 3.18 -3.36
CA LYS A 104 -4.17 3.84 -4.66
C LYS A 104 -3.86 5.33 -4.50
N GLN A 105 -4.58 6.03 -3.61
CA GLN A 105 -4.39 7.45 -3.37
C GLN A 105 -2.96 7.76 -2.90
N VAL A 106 -2.44 7.02 -1.91
CA VAL A 106 -1.12 7.29 -1.33
C VAL A 106 0.01 6.93 -2.29
N ILE A 107 -0.13 5.85 -3.05
CA ILE A 107 0.84 5.48 -4.09
C ILE A 107 0.94 6.58 -5.15
N LEU A 108 -0.20 7.05 -5.68
CA LEU A 108 -0.21 8.12 -6.68
C LEU A 108 0.34 9.44 -6.13
N TYR A 109 -0.01 9.80 -4.89
CA TYR A 109 0.49 11.00 -4.23
C TYR A 109 2.02 10.99 -4.05
N GLN A 110 2.59 9.89 -3.56
CA GLN A 110 4.03 9.74 -3.30
C GLN A 110 4.89 9.63 -4.56
N LEU A 111 4.29 9.24 -5.69
CA LEU A 111 4.97 9.18 -6.98
C LEU A 111 5.03 10.54 -7.69
N GLU A 112 4.75 11.62 -6.96
CA GLU A 112 4.64 12.98 -7.49
C GLU A 112 3.60 13.11 -8.61
N ILE A 113 2.60 12.23 -8.66
CA ILE A 113 1.31 12.54 -9.29
C ILE A 113 0.51 13.38 -8.27
N SER A 114 1.14 14.46 -7.83
CA SER A 114 0.48 15.55 -7.12
C SER A 114 -0.45 16.25 -8.13
N PRO A 115 -1.57 16.85 -7.68
CA PRO A 115 -2.33 17.80 -8.49
C PRO A 115 -1.45 18.85 -9.18
N ASP A 116 -0.29 19.17 -8.61
CA ASP A 116 0.68 20.10 -9.20
C ASP A 116 1.46 19.52 -10.39
N HIS A 117 1.67 18.20 -10.44
CA HIS A 117 2.25 17.55 -11.61
C HIS A 117 1.26 17.54 -12.79
N TYR A 118 -0.01 17.19 -12.54
CA TYR A 118 -1.08 17.30 -13.54
C TYR A 118 -1.33 18.76 -13.96
N ARG A 119 -1.35 19.73 -13.02
CA ARG A 119 -1.42 21.17 -13.34
C ARG A 119 -0.24 21.62 -14.20
N ARG A 120 0.98 21.14 -13.91
CA ARG A 120 2.17 21.45 -14.72
C ARG A 120 2.02 20.88 -16.11
N LEU A 121 1.75 19.58 -16.28
CA LEU A 121 1.56 18.96 -17.59
C LEU A 121 0.45 19.65 -18.43
N PHE A 122 -0.66 20.03 -17.80
CA PHE A 122 -1.75 20.74 -18.46
C PHE A 122 -1.36 22.17 -18.87
N ARG A 123 -0.55 22.86 -18.06
CA ARG A 123 0.02 24.17 -18.40
C ARG A 123 1.05 24.08 -19.52
N THR A 124 1.84 23.01 -19.58
CA THR A 124 2.85 22.83 -20.64
C THR A 124 2.24 22.42 -21.98
N LYS A 125 1.09 21.72 -21.99
CA LYS A 125 0.36 21.37 -23.23
C LYS A 125 -0.50 22.50 -23.79
N LYS A 126 -0.81 23.53 -23.01
CA LYS A 126 -1.44 24.75 -23.51
C LYS A 126 -0.34 25.65 -24.08
N GLY A 127 -0.03 25.46 -25.37
CA GLY A 127 0.88 26.33 -26.12
C GLY A 127 0.51 27.81 -25.95
N PRO A 128 1.46 28.75 -26.15
CA PRO A 128 1.19 30.18 -26.02
C PRO A 128 0.02 30.48 -26.94
N GLY A 129 -1.12 30.87 -26.36
CA GLY A 129 -2.30 31.21 -27.12
C GLY A 129 -1.89 32.24 -28.15
N GLU A 130 -2.06 31.89 -29.43
CA GLU A 130 -1.97 32.84 -30.52
C GLU A 130 -2.83 34.04 -30.15
N ARG A 131 -2.15 35.14 -29.79
CA ARG A 131 -2.75 36.46 -29.91
C ARG A 131 -2.87 36.69 -31.41
N CYS A 132 -4.04 36.37 -31.96
CA CYS A 132 -4.38 36.91 -33.27
C CYS A 132 -4.55 38.45 -33.15
N PRO A 133 -4.09 39.20 -34.17
CA PRO A 133 -4.04 40.66 -34.17
C PRO A 133 -5.41 41.34 -34.10
#